data_AF-A0A8T7FFF4-F1
#
_entry.id   AF-A0A8T7FFF4-F1
#
_cell.length_a   1.000
_cell.length_b   1.000
_cell.length_c   1.000
_cell.angle_alpha   90.00
_cell.angle_beta   90.00
_cell.angle_gamma   90.00
#
_symmetry.space_group_name_H-M   'P 1'
#
loop_
_entity.id
_entity.type
_entity.pdbx_description
1 polymer ?
#
loop_
_entity_poly.entity_id
_entity_poly.type
_entity_poly.pdbx_seq_one_letter_code
_entity_poly.pdbx_strand_id
1 'polypeptide(L)'
;MNFVGKLGIFAFVIAGGMIFAAEKFNMPQLIPLALGLFGLFGIALGIETIASGKIEMFNRLYSRRENFTGLPARLFGVMILLFGALVLAHAFYEWTSPGAAGNFLAGLVGSSRGWGVLLITFGFFTLLFGLIRLIAGSAHRPEERSEWTDFGYRARGLVNLIVGLVALTAGVWLIFK
;
A
#
# COMPACT_ATOMS: atom_id res chain seq x y z
N MET A 1 5.15 10.62 -16.10
CA MET A 1 5.60 9.38 -15.43
C MET A 1 7.05 9.56 -15.02
N ASN A 2 7.32 9.55 -13.71
CA ASN A 2 8.64 9.84 -13.14
C ASN A 2 9.65 8.71 -13.41
N PHE A 3 10.94 8.96 -13.19
CA PHE A 3 12.01 8.02 -13.51
C PHE A 3 11.86 6.69 -12.76
N VAL A 4 11.57 6.72 -11.46
CA VAL A 4 11.35 5.49 -10.68
C VAL A 4 10.09 4.78 -11.15
N GLY A 5 9.02 5.51 -11.47
CA GLY A 5 7.80 4.92 -12.04
C GLY A 5 8.05 4.10 -13.32
N LYS A 6 9.01 4.49 -14.17
CA LYS A 6 9.40 3.71 -15.36
C LYS A 6 10.13 2.40 -15.00
N LEU A 7 10.89 2.40 -13.90
CA LEU A 7 11.58 1.21 -13.39
C LEU A 7 10.60 0.19 -12.81
N GLY A 8 9.36 0.58 -12.53
CA GLY A 8 8.35 -0.32 -11.97
C GLY A 8 8.10 -1.57 -12.81
N ILE A 9 8.05 -1.44 -14.14
CA ILE A 9 7.88 -2.60 -15.03
C ILE A 9 9.07 -3.56 -14.88
N PHE A 10 10.29 -3.05 -14.84
CA PHE A 10 11.49 -3.86 -14.66
C PHE A 10 11.53 -4.52 -13.28
N ALA A 11 11.22 -3.78 -12.22
CA ALA A 11 11.14 -4.33 -10.86
C ALA A 11 10.10 -5.46 -10.77
N PHE A 12 8.92 -5.27 -11.37
CA PHE A 12 7.88 -6.30 -11.43
C PHE A 12 8.31 -7.53 -12.23
N VAL A 13 8.91 -7.34 -13.41
CA VAL A 13 9.35 -8.44 -14.28
C VAL A 13 10.49 -9.22 -13.62
N ILE A 14 11.47 -8.55 -13.03
CA ILE A 14 12.59 -9.19 -12.34
C ILE A 14 12.09 -9.94 -11.10
N ALA A 15 11.28 -9.30 -10.25
CA ALA A 15 10.74 -9.94 -9.06
C ALA A 15 9.84 -11.14 -9.42
N GLY A 16 8.97 -10.99 -10.42
CA GLY A 16 8.14 -12.09 -10.93
C GLY A 16 8.97 -13.23 -11.53
N GLY A 17 10.02 -12.90 -12.30
CA GLY A 17 10.95 -13.89 -12.85
C GLY A 17 11.73 -14.64 -11.77
N MET A 18 12.14 -13.95 -10.70
CA MET A 18 12.80 -14.57 -9.54
C MET A 18 11.85 -15.52 -8.79
N ILE A 19 10.59 -15.12 -8.58
CA ILE A 19 9.58 -16.00 -7.95
C ILE A 19 9.34 -17.24 -8.84
N PHE A 20 9.15 -17.04 -10.14
CA PHE A 20 8.99 -18.16 -11.08
C PHE A 20 10.20 -19.11 -11.06
N ALA A 21 11.42 -18.56 -11.06
CA ALA A 21 12.64 -19.35 -10.97
C ALA A 21 12.75 -20.08 -9.61
N ALA A 22 12.32 -19.44 -8.51
CA ALA A 22 12.28 -20.06 -7.19
C ALA A 22 11.44 -21.33 -7.21
N GLU A 23 10.23 -21.26 -7.78
CA GLU A 23 9.32 -22.39 -7.90
C GLU A 23 9.83 -23.44 -8.90
N LYS A 24 10.32 -23.01 -10.06
CA LYS A 24 10.71 -23.93 -11.14
C LYS A 24 12.00 -24.71 -10.83
N PHE A 25 12.96 -24.08 -10.16
CA PHE A 25 14.28 -24.66 -9.86
C PHE A 25 14.45 -25.02 -8.38
N ASN A 26 13.40 -24.91 -7.57
CA ASN A 26 13.42 -25.16 -6.13
C ASN A 26 14.50 -24.36 -5.39
N MET A 27 14.60 -23.06 -5.70
CA MET A 27 15.54 -22.10 -5.12
C MET A 27 14.80 -21.11 -4.21
N PRO A 28 14.40 -21.51 -3.00
CA PRO A 28 13.54 -20.70 -2.12
C PRO A 28 14.18 -19.36 -1.72
N GLN A 29 15.50 -19.23 -1.78
CA GLN A 29 16.22 -17.98 -1.47
C GLN A 29 15.90 -16.85 -2.46
N LEU A 30 15.40 -17.16 -3.65
CA LEU A 30 14.99 -16.13 -4.63
C LEU A 30 13.72 -15.39 -4.23
N ILE A 31 12.86 -15.98 -3.39
CA ILE A 31 11.62 -15.35 -2.91
C ILE A 31 11.90 -14.12 -2.05
N PRO A 32 12.67 -14.20 -0.94
CA PRO A 32 13.00 -13.01 -0.15
C PRO A 32 13.80 -11.98 -0.96
N LEU A 33 14.62 -12.38 -1.93
CA LEU A 33 15.29 -11.43 -2.83
C LEU A 33 14.30 -10.68 -3.72
N ALA A 34 13.33 -11.37 -4.32
CA ALA A 34 12.28 -10.77 -5.13
C ALA A 34 11.44 -9.78 -4.31
N LEU A 35 11.03 -10.18 -3.11
CA LEU A 35 10.30 -9.32 -2.17
C LEU A 35 11.15 -8.13 -1.72
N GLY A 36 12.44 -8.33 -1.47
CA GLY A 36 13.37 -7.26 -1.10
C GLY A 36 13.51 -6.21 -2.20
N LEU A 37 13.69 -6.64 -3.45
CA LEU A 37 13.71 -5.74 -4.62
C LEU A 37 12.40 -4.96 -4.75
N PHE A 38 11.26 -5.64 -4.55
CA PHE A 38 9.95 -5.01 -4.60
C PHE A 38 9.76 -3.99 -3.47
N GLY A 39 10.19 -4.32 -2.25
CA GLY A 39 10.17 -3.42 -1.09
C GLY A 39 11.04 -2.19 -1.29
N LEU A 40 12.27 -2.36 -1.80
CA LEU A 40 13.18 -1.26 -2.15
C LEU A 40 12.58 -0.36 -3.23
N PHE A 41 11.96 -0.94 -4.26
CA PHE A 41 11.23 -0.19 -5.28
C PHE A 41 10.10 0.64 -4.66
N GLY A 42 9.31 0.04 -3.77
CA GLY A 42 8.25 0.73 -3.03
C GLY A 42 8.78 1.91 -2.22
N ILE A 43 9.89 1.72 -1.48
CA ILE A 43 10.53 2.80 -0.71
C ILE A 43 10.98 3.93 -1.65
N ALA A 44 11.69 3.60 -2.73
CA ALA A 44 12.16 4.58 -3.69
C ALA A 44 11.01 5.38 -4.32
N LEU A 45 9.93 4.69 -4.72
CA LEU A 45 8.73 5.30 -5.28
C LEU A 45 8.02 6.20 -4.26
N GLY A 46 7.95 5.75 -3.00
CA GLY A 46 7.37 6.51 -1.89
C GLY A 46 8.15 7.81 -1.63
N ILE A 47 9.48 7.73 -1.54
CA ILE A 47 10.37 8.89 -1.37
C ILE A 47 10.21 9.87 -2.54
N GLU A 48 10.24 9.39 -3.79
CA GLU A 48 10.06 10.24 -4.97
C GLU A 48 8.68 10.92 -4.97
N THR A 49 7.64 10.20 -4.57
CA THR A 49 6.27 10.75 -4.47
C THR A 49 6.17 11.82 -3.38
N ILE A 50 6.79 11.62 -2.22
CA ILE A 50 6.85 12.62 -1.14
C ILE A 50 7.60 13.87 -1.60
N ALA A 51 8.78 13.69 -2.22
CA ALA A 51 9.63 14.78 -2.66
C ALA A 51 8.96 15.59 -3.79
N SER A 52 8.42 14.92 -4.81
CA SER A 52 7.77 15.57 -5.94
C SER A 52 6.41 16.17 -5.58
N GLY A 53 5.72 15.63 -4.56
CA GLY A 53 4.37 16.04 -4.19
C GLY A 53 3.36 15.87 -5.31
N LYS A 54 3.58 14.91 -6.22
CA LYS A 54 2.71 14.61 -7.35
C LYS A 54 2.60 13.10 -7.54
N ILE A 55 1.39 12.60 -7.76
CA ILE A 55 1.17 11.19 -8.12
C ILE A 55 -0.02 11.07 -9.07
N GLU A 56 0.12 10.17 -10.03
CA GLU A 56 -0.92 9.82 -10.99
C GLU A 56 -1.37 8.38 -10.68
N MET A 57 -2.64 8.22 -10.32
CA MET A 57 -3.22 6.92 -9.99
C MET A 57 -4.23 6.49 -11.04
N PHE A 58 -4.25 5.20 -11.37
CA PHE A 58 -5.29 4.66 -12.24
C PHE A 58 -6.55 4.37 -11.43
N ASN A 59 -7.66 5.02 -11.76
CA ASN A 59 -8.97 4.69 -11.23
C ASN A 59 -9.65 3.66 -12.14
N ARG A 60 -9.72 2.42 -11.66
CA ARG A 60 -10.29 1.28 -12.38
C ARG A 60 -11.79 1.39 -12.62
N LEU A 61 -12.56 2.03 -11.73
CA LEU A 61 -14.01 2.16 -11.85
C LEU A 61 -14.43 3.05 -13.03
N TYR A 62 -13.58 4.02 -13.36
CA TYR A 62 -13.84 4.98 -14.44
C TYR A 62 -12.84 4.84 -15.59
N SER A 63 -11.98 3.81 -15.58
CA SER A 63 -10.88 3.59 -16.53
C SER A 63 -10.10 4.85 -16.88
N ARG A 64 -9.82 5.69 -15.88
CA ARG A 64 -9.22 7.03 -16.05
C ARG A 64 -8.16 7.28 -14.99
N ARG A 65 -7.25 8.21 -15.26
CA ARG A 65 -6.17 8.57 -14.34
C ARG A 65 -6.58 9.75 -13.45
N GLU A 66 -6.28 9.65 -12.17
CA GLU A 66 -6.48 10.69 -11.15
C GLU A 66 -5.13 11.29 -10.77
N ASN A 67 -5.05 12.62 -10.81
CA ASN A 67 -3.81 13.34 -10.55
C ASN A 67 -3.88 14.01 -9.19
N PHE A 68 -3.11 13.54 -8.22
CA PHE A 68 -3.01 14.18 -6.91
C PHE A 68 -1.76 15.06 -6.87
N THR A 69 -1.89 16.24 -6.25
CA THR A 69 -0.79 17.19 -6.05
C THR A 69 -0.76 17.71 -4.63
N GLY A 70 0.39 18.20 -4.16
CA GLY A 70 0.56 18.79 -2.83
C GLY A 70 0.46 17.77 -1.70
N LEU A 71 -0.24 18.12 -0.63
CA LEU A 71 -0.34 17.29 0.59
C LEU A 71 -0.98 15.90 0.34
N PRO A 72 -2.10 15.76 -0.40
CA PRO A 72 -2.66 14.44 -0.74
C PRO A 72 -1.67 13.51 -1.43
N ALA A 73 -0.86 14.03 -2.37
CA ALA A 73 0.16 13.25 -3.05
C ALA A 73 1.26 12.80 -2.09
N ARG A 74 1.71 13.68 -1.19
CA ARG A 74 2.70 13.32 -0.16
C ARG A 74 2.20 12.23 0.78
N LEU A 75 0.92 12.29 1.18
CA LEU A 75 0.28 11.24 2.00
C LEU A 75 0.24 9.89 1.28
N PHE A 76 -0.03 9.88 -0.03
CA PHE A 76 0.12 8.66 -0.83
C PHE A 76 1.56 8.16 -0.87
N GLY A 77 2.53 9.06 -1.00
CA GLY A 77 3.94 8.71 -0.92
C GLY A 77 4.31 8.05 0.42
N VAL A 78 3.76 8.55 1.54
CA VAL A 78 3.90 7.91 2.86
C VAL A 78 3.28 6.51 2.88
N MET A 79 2.07 6.32 2.33
CA MET A 79 1.46 4.99 2.23
C MET A 79 2.34 4.00 1.45
N ILE A 80 2.86 4.43 0.29
CA ILE A 80 3.73 3.63 -0.56
C ILE A 80 5.04 3.29 0.15
N LEU A 81 5.64 4.28 0.83
CA LEU A 81 6.87 4.10 1.61
C LEU A 81 6.67 3.10 2.75
N LEU A 82 5.61 3.25 3.54
CA LEU A 82 5.30 2.34 4.65
C LEU A 82 5.06 0.92 4.14
N PHE A 83 4.31 0.77 3.05
CA PHE A 83 4.10 -0.53 2.43
C PHE A 83 5.41 -1.16 1.93
N GLY A 84 6.25 -0.39 1.23
CA GLY A 84 7.57 -0.85 0.79
C GLY A 84 8.49 -1.25 1.95
N ALA A 85 8.48 -0.48 3.05
CA ALA A 85 9.23 -0.79 4.25
C ALA A 85 8.76 -2.07 4.95
N LEU A 86 7.45 -2.30 5.04
CA LEU A 86 6.90 -3.55 5.59
C LEU A 86 7.30 -4.77 4.76
N VAL A 87 7.22 -4.67 3.43
CA VAL A 87 7.64 -5.75 2.53
C VAL A 87 9.15 -6.00 2.64
N LEU A 88 9.97 -4.95 2.72
CA LEU A 88 11.41 -5.08 2.89
C LEU A 88 11.77 -5.71 4.24
N ALA A 89 11.10 -5.31 5.32
CA ALA A 89 11.29 -5.90 6.64
C ALA A 89 10.93 -7.39 6.65
N HIS A 90 9.82 -7.76 5.99
CA HIS A 90 9.44 -9.16 5.82
C HIS A 90 10.50 -9.95 5.04
N ALA A 91 10.98 -9.41 3.92
CA ALA A 91 12.03 -10.02 3.12
C ALA A 91 13.34 -10.21 3.92
N PHE A 92 13.72 -9.21 4.71
CA PHE A 92 14.91 -9.27 5.56
C PHE A 92 14.77 -10.29 6.69
N TYR A 93 13.58 -10.37 7.31
CA TYR A 93 13.29 -11.36 8.35
C TYR A 93 13.36 -12.79 7.80
N GLU A 94 12.75 -13.03 6.63
CA GLU A 94 12.82 -14.33 5.96
C GLU A 94 14.25 -14.68 5.49
N TRP A 95 15.05 -13.68 5.10
CA TRP A 95 16.46 -13.89 4.72
C TRP A 95 17.35 -14.27 5.90
N THR A 96 17.16 -13.61 7.05
CA THR A 96 17.97 -13.85 8.26
C THR A 96 17.50 -15.07 9.05
N SER A 97 16.24 -15.46 8.91
CA SER A 97 15.67 -16.64 9.55
C SER A 97 14.73 -17.36 8.58
N PRO A 98 15.28 -18.22 7.69
CA PRO A 98 14.49 -18.92 6.68
C PRO A 98 13.32 -19.72 7.29
N GLY A 99 12.13 -19.53 6.76
CA GLY A 99 10.89 -20.13 7.23
C GLY A 99 10.23 -19.42 8.42
N ALA A 100 10.90 -18.47 9.07
CA ALA A 100 10.34 -17.78 10.23
C ALA A 100 9.19 -16.83 9.86
N ALA A 101 9.28 -16.10 8.74
CA ALA A 101 8.21 -15.21 8.32
C ALA A 101 7.00 -16.02 7.84
N GLY A 102 7.26 -17.13 7.13
CA GLY A 102 6.22 -18.08 6.74
C GLY A 102 5.50 -18.70 7.94
N ASN A 103 6.24 -19.16 8.96
CA ASN A 103 5.67 -19.73 10.18
C ASN A 103 4.90 -18.69 11.00
N PHE A 104 5.40 -17.46 11.07
CA PHE A 104 4.71 -16.35 11.71
C PHE A 104 3.36 -16.07 11.03
N LEU A 105 3.35 -15.96 9.70
CA LEU A 105 2.12 -15.79 8.93
C LEU A 105 1.16 -16.97 9.09
N ALA A 106 1.67 -18.20 9.07
CA ALA A 106 0.87 -19.40 9.29
C ALA A 106 0.19 -19.40 10.68
N GLY A 107 0.88 -18.91 11.72
CA GLY A 107 0.31 -18.74 13.05
C GLY A 107 -0.76 -17.64 13.15
N LEU A 108 -0.77 -16.70 12.21
CA LEU A 108 -1.82 -15.68 12.10
C LEU A 108 -3.05 -16.21 11.34
N VAL A 109 -2.88 -17.12 10.39
CA VAL A 109 -4.00 -17.68 9.63
C VAL A 109 -4.94 -18.44 10.57
N GLY A 110 -6.22 -18.02 10.60
CA GLY A 110 -7.26 -18.64 11.42
C GLY A 110 -7.24 -18.26 12.91
N SER A 111 -6.31 -17.41 13.36
CA SER A 111 -6.28 -16.92 14.75
C SER A 111 -6.94 -15.55 14.89
N SER A 112 -7.50 -15.26 16.07
CA SER A 112 -8.09 -13.95 16.40
C SER A 112 -7.05 -12.82 16.24
N ARG A 113 -5.79 -13.09 16.61
CA ARG A 113 -4.68 -12.16 16.42
C ARG A 113 -4.41 -11.86 14.94
N GLY A 114 -4.47 -12.86 14.06
CA GLY A 114 -4.30 -12.62 12.63
C GLY A 114 -5.42 -11.77 12.03
N TRP A 115 -6.67 -12.04 12.39
CA TRP A 115 -7.79 -11.16 12.03
C TRP A 115 -7.61 -9.74 12.58
N GLY A 116 -7.10 -9.62 13.80
CA GLY A 116 -6.77 -8.33 14.40
C GLY A 116 -5.72 -7.54 13.61
N VAL A 117 -4.61 -8.19 13.22
CA VAL A 117 -3.55 -7.59 12.40
C VAL A 117 -4.08 -7.18 11.02
N LEU A 118 -4.89 -8.02 10.38
CA LEU A 118 -5.52 -7.70 9.09
C LEU A 118 -6.44 -6.47 9.20
N LEU A 119 -7.30 -6.42 10.21
CA LEU A 119 -8.20 -5.29 10.44
C LEU A 119 -7.44 -4.00 10.77
N ILE A 120 -6.36 -4.07 11.55
CA ILE A 120 -5.52 -2.91 11.84
C ILE A 120 -4.86 -2.40 10.56
N THR A 121 -4.28 -3.30 9.78
CA THR A 121 -3.56 -2.94 8.55
C THR A 121 -4.51 -2.34 7.53
N PHE A 122 -5.64 -3.01 7.29
CA PHE A 122 -6.70 -2.52 6.42
C PHE A 122 -7.24 -1.17 6.91
N GLY A 123 -7.61 -1.09 8.18
CA GLY A 123 -8.15 0.12 8.80
C GLY A 123 -7.21 1.32 8.70
N PHE A 124 -5.91 1.12 8.91
CA PHE A 124 -4.89 2.16 8.76
C PHE A 124 -4.84 2.70 7.32
N PHE A 125 -4.75 1.83 6.31
CA PHE A 125 -4.71 2.28 4.91
C PHE A 125 -6.03 2.91 4.45
N THR A 126 -7.18 2.36 4.89
CA THR A 126 -8.50 2.94 4.61
C THR A 126 -8.64 4.33 5.24
N LEU A 127 -8.15 4.51 6.46
CA LEU A 127 -8.15 5.80 7.17
C LEU A 127 -7.28 6.82 6.43
N LEU A 128 -6.05 6.45 6.06
CA LEU A 128 -5.18 7.34 5.28
C LEU A 128 -5.80 7.72 3.93
N PHE A 129 -6.40 6.77 3.23
CA PHE A 129 -7.09 7.04 1.98
C PHE A 129 -8.33 7.94 2.17
N GLY A 130 -9.08 7.76 3.26
CA GLY A 130 -10.18 8.64 3.66
C GLY A 130 -9.71 10.07 3.90
N LEU A 131 -8.61 10.24 4.62
CA LEU A 131 -7.98 11.54 4.88
C LEU A 131 -7.54 12.23 3.58
N ILE A 132 -6.89 11.48 2.67
CA ILE A 132 -6.48 11.97 1.36
C ILE A 132 -7.69 12.50 0.58
N ARG A 133 -8.80 11.75 0.53
CA ARG A 133 -10.03 12.17 -0.18
C ARG A 133 -10.68 13.39 0.47
N LEU A 134 -10.65 13.47 1.79
CA LEU A 134 -11.22 14.60 2.52
C LEU A 134 -10.44 15.90 2.29
N ILE A 135 -9.11 15.81 2.17
CA ILE A 135 -8.23 16.95 1.88
C ILE A 135 -8.26 17.31 0.39
N ALA A 136 -8.16 16.31 -0.50
CA ALA A 136 -8.09 16.53 -1.93
C ALA A 136 -9.44 16.97 -2.52
N GLY A 137 -10.57 16.52 -1.96
CA GLY A 137 -11.88 16.76 -2.53
C GLY A 137 -11.92 16.32 -4.00
N SER A 138 -12.47 17.15 -4.89
CA SER A 138 -12.42 16.96 -6.34
C SER A 138 -11.17 17.54 -7.01
N ALA A 139 -10.20 18.07 -6.27
CA ALA A 139 -9.01 18.74 -6.84
C ALA A 139 -8.15 17.79 -7.68
N HIS A 140 -8.29 16.47 -7.47
CA HIS A 140 -7.64 15.46 -8.30
C HIS A 140 -8.28 15.28 -9.69
N ARG A 141 -9.41 15.98 -9.94
CA ARG A 141 -10.19 16.02 -11.19
C ARG A 141 -10.69 17.45 -11.45
N PRO A 142 -9.85 18.34 -11.98
CA PRO A 142 -10.24 19.72 -12.26
C PRO A 142 -11.38 19.82 -13.29
N GLU A 143 -11.53 18.84 -14.17
CA GLU A 143 -12.60 18.78 -15.19
C GLU A 143 -14.01 18.52 -14.61
N GLU A 144 -14.11 17.85 -13.45
CA GLU A 144 -15.38 17.48 -12.81
C GLU A 144 -15.72 18.42 -11.63
N ARG A 145 -15.02 19.56 -11.53
CA ARG A 145 -15.07 20.42 -10.34
C ARG A 145 -16.40 21.16 -10.27
N SER A 146 -17.25 20.73 -9.34
CA SER A 146 -18.47 21.39 -8.90
C SER A 146 -18.57 21.25 -7.37
N GLU A 147 -19.33 22.11 -6.70
CA GLU A 147 -19.48 22.02 -5.24
C GLU A 147 -20.09 20.68 -4.80
N TRP A 148 -21.02 20.13 -5.58
CA TRP A 148 -21.65 18.84 -5.32
C TRP A 148 -20.70 17.66 -5.49
N THR A 149 -19.84 17.68 -6.52
CA THR A 149 -18.83 16.63 -6.71
C THR A 149 -17.75 16.70 -5.64
N ASP A 150 -17.31 17.91 -5.26
CA ASP A 150 -16.35 18.10 -4.15
C ASP A 150 -16.90 17.56 -2.83
N PHE A 151 -18.16 17.89 -2.50
CA PHE A 151 -18.85 17.35 -1.33
C PHE A 151 -18.93 15.82 -1.39
N GLY A 152 -19.31 15.25 -2.54
CA GLY A 152 -19.39 13.80 -2.73
C GLY A 152 -18.06 13.07 -2.47
N TYR A 153 -16.95 13.61 -2.96
CA TYR A 153 -15.62 13.04 -2.70
C TYR A 153 -15.21 13.15 -1.23
N ARG A 154 -15.46 14.29 -0.60
CA ARG A 154 -15.18 14.49 0.83
C ARG A 154 -16.04 13.61 1.73
N ALA A 155 -17.33 13.45 1.41
CA ALA A 155 -18.25 12.58 2.12
C ALA A 155 -17.81 11.11 2.04
N ARG A 156 -17.38 10.63 0.87
CA ARG A 156 -16.74 9.30 0.74
C ARG A 156 -15.46 9.20 1.57
N GLY A 157 -14.66 10.27 1.61
CA GLY A 157 -13.49 10.36 2.49
C GLY A 157 -13.86 10.18 3.97
N LEU A 158 -14.94 10.83 4.42
CA LEU A 158 -15.45 10.73 5.79
C LEU A 158 -15.95 9.32 6.12
N VAL A 159 -16.68 8.69 5.19
CA VAL A 159 -17.11 7.29 5.36
C VAL A 159 -15.90 6.37 5.50
N ASN A 160 -14.87 6.55 4.67
CA ASN A 160 -13.64 5.76 4.78
C ASN A 160 -12.91 6.00 6.10
N LEU A 161 -12.91 7.22 6.64
CA LEU A 161 -12.37 7.50 7.98
C LEU A 161 -13.10 6.71 9.06
N ILE A 162 -14.44 6.72 9.04
CA ILE A 162 -15.25 5.98 10.02
C ILE A 162 -15.00 4.47 9.90
N VAL A 163 -15.05 3.93 8.68
CA VAL A 163 -14.77 2.51 8.42
C VAL A 163 -13.36 2.14 8.88
N GLY A 164 -12.37 2.99 8.61
CA GLY A 164 -10.99 2.79 9.06
C GLY A 164 -10.85 2.77 10.58
N LEU A 165 -11.51 3.69 11.29
CA LEU A 165 -11.52 3.73 12.76
C LEU A 165 -12.21 2.51 13.38
N VAL A 166 -13.34 2.08 12.82
CA VAL A 166 -14.04 0.87 13.25
C VAL A 166 -13.16 -0.37 13.03
N ALA A 167 -12.50 -0.48 11.88
CA ALA A 167 -11.57 -1.58 11.61
C ALA A 167 -10.38 -1.58 12.57
N LEU A 168 -9.77 -0.42 12.83
CA LEU A 168 -8.66 -0.29 13.80
C LEU A 168 -9.08 -0.72 15.21
N THR A 169 -10.21 -0.21 15.70
CA THR A 169 -10.70 -0.52 17.05
C THR A 169 -11.09 -1.99 17.20
N ALA A 170 -11.81 -2.55 16.22
CA ALA A 170 -12.12 -3.98 16.18
C ALA A 170 -10.85 -4.85 16.10
N GLY A 171 -9.86 -4.42 15.31
CA GLY A 171 -8.61 -5.14 15.18
C GLY A 171 -7.77 -5.14 16.46
N VAL A 172 -7.67 -4.00 17.15
CA VAL A 172 -7.04 -3.90 18.48
C VAL A 172 -7.75 -4.81 19.48
N TRP A 173 -9.09 -4.75 19.52
CA TRP A 173 -9.88 -5.60 20.41
C TRP A 173 -9.62 -7.10 20.17
N LEU A 174 -9.51 -7.54 18.91
CA LEU A 174 -9.21 -8.94 18.56
C LEU A 174 -7.79 -9.38 18.93
N ILE A 175 -6.82 -8.48 18.99
CA ILE A 175 -5.45 -8.81 19.41
C ILE A 175 -5.39 -9.09 20.91
N PHE A 176 -6.19 -8.37 21.71
CA PHE A 176 -6.21 -8.45 23.17
C PHE A 176 -7.25 -9.42 23.74
N LYS A 177 -8.04 -10.06 22.88
CA LYS A 177 -8.97 -11.13 23.25
C LYS A 177 -8.28 -12.49 23.21
#